data_AF-W4H5S2-F1
#
_entry.id   AF-W4H5S2-F1
#
_cell.length_a   1.000
_cell.length_b   1.000
_cell.length_c   1.000
_cell.angle_alpha   90.00
_cell.angle_beta   90.00
_cell.angle_gamma   90.00
#
_symmetry.space_group_name_H-M   'P 1'
#
loop_
_entity.id
_entity.type
_entity.pdbx_description
1 polymer ?
#
loop_
_entity_poly.entity_id
_entity_poly.type
_entity_poly.pdbx_seq_one_letter_code
_entity_poly.pdbx_strand_id
1 'polypeptide(L)'
;MTACTSRTISSITHQKPKHKGQRLCIIAGVLDEGADGSKLLTTRVFRGGRRQPKDYHSMFDHDYFVDWIKQLMDELDLLGKTGAVIVMDNASYHNGLPLATPKGTCKKLDLLEACQRVGVDATPDEYRTVIWAKLQAYIKHNVIPEVVTLARSRGYEVVYTPPYHSDLQPIEYIWAYVKGIVDRQYTTEITMEHVRWLLDIAHTKKKVSELSAYLVELDAADEAANEPALPGVDESSVDEDSDDDQSILTDIVV
;
A
#
# COMPACT_ATOMS: atom_id res chain seq x y z
N MET A 1 1.66 4.72 7.25
CA MET A 1 1.02 3.94 6.16
C MET A 1 0.86 4.81 4.92
N THR A 2 1.17 4.31 3.73
CA THR A 2 1.08 5.05 2.48
C THR A 2 0.65 4.12 1.37
N ALA A 3 -0.53 4.33 0.79
CA ALA A 3 -0.74 3.90 -0.59
C ALA A 3 -1.86 4.71 -1.23
N CYS A 4 -1.52 5.25 -2.40
CA CYS A 4 -2.38 5.95 -3.32
C CYS A 4 -3.31 4.95 -4.03
N THR A 5 -4.58 4.88 -3.64
CA THR A 5 -5.56 4.13 -4.43
C THR A 5 -6.41 5.08 -5.27
N SER A 6 -6.20 5.04 -6.59
CA SER A 6 -7.08 5.68 -7.54
C SER A 6 -8.35 4.87 -7.69
N ARG A 7 -9.38 5.19 -6.90
CA ARG A 7 -10.71 4.67 -7.16
C ARG A 7 -11.65 5.79 -7.57
N THR A 8 -12.34 5.53 -8.68
CA THR A 8 -13.48 6.32 -9.14
C THR A 8 -14.49 6.46 -8.03
N ILE A 9 -14.81 7.68 -7.62
CA ILE A 9 -16.09 7.95 -6.96
C ILE A 9 -17.14 7.86 -8.05
N SER A 10 -17.84 6.73 -8.13
CA SER A 10 -19.01 6.56 -8.97
C SER A 10 -20.21 6.41 -8.05
N SER A 11 -21.04 7.44 -7.97
CA SER A 11 -22.30 7.45 -7.22
C SER A 11 -23.19 6.29 -7.69
N ILE A 12 -23.58 5.43 -6.74
CA ILE A 12 -24.66 4.45 -6.92
C ILE A 12 -25.97 5.19 -6.62
N THR A 13 -26.45 6.00 -7.57
CA THR A 13 -27.79 6.60 -7.49
C THR A 13 -28.51 6.44 -8.83
N HIS A 14 -29.82 6.15 -8.79
CA HIS A 14 -30.70 5.96 -9.97
C HIS A 14 -30.93 7.24 -10.78
N GLN A 15 -30.15 8.31 -10.56
CA GLN A 15 -30.24 9.57 -11.30
C GLN A 15 -28.98 9.79 -12.13
N LYS A 16 -29.15 10.18 -13.41
CA LYS A 16 -28.03 10.38 -14.35
C LYS A 16 -27.02 11.39 -13.78
N PRO A 17 -25.75 10.99 -13.55
CA PRO A 17 -24.76 11.88 -12.96
C PRO A 17 -24.38 13.01 -13.93
N LYS A 18 -24.50 14.26 -13.49
CA LYS A 18 -24.19 15.50 -14.24
C LYS A 18 -22.69 15.61 -14.60
N HIS A 19 -21.82 14.90 -13.86
CA HIS A 19 -20.35 14.94 -13.96
C HIS A 19 -19.72 13.66 -14.52
N LYS A 20 -20.37 12.98 -15.46
CA LYS A 20 -19.85 11.74 -16.06
C LYS A 20 -18.44 11.95 -16.63
N GLY A 21 -17.42 11.45 -15.93
CA GLY A 21 -16.02 11.48 -16.36
C GLY A 21 -15.11 12.49 -15.65
N GLN A 22 -15.58 13.24 -14.64
CA GLN A 22 -14.71 14.00 -13.73
C GLN A 22 -14.48 13.23 -12.42
N ARG A 23 -13.27 13.32 -11.87
CA ARG A 23 -12.86 12.58 -10.65
C ARG A 23 -11.98 13.47 -9.78
N LEU A 24 -12.10 13.33 -8.46
CA LEU A 24 -11.05 13.77 -7.55
C LEU A 24 -10.15 12.58 -7.28
N CYS A 25 -8.87 12.90 -7.21
CA CYS A 25 -7.79 11.95 -7.20
C CYS A 25 -6.89 12.31 -6.02
N ILE A 26 -6.77 11.43 -5.05
CA ILE A 26 -6.20 11.75 -3.75
C ILE A 26 -5.04 10.81 -3.47
N ILE A 27 -3.95 11.36 -2.94
CA ILE A 27 -2.85 10.61 -2.35
C ILE A 27 -2.61 11.15 -0.94
N ALA A 28 -2.47 10.26 0.03
CA ALA A 28 -2.22 10.61 1.42
C ALA A 28 -1.46 9.47 2.11
N GLY A 29 -0.66 9.83 3.11
CA GLY A 29 -0.24 8.93 4.16
C GLY A 29 -1.25 8.91 5.29
N VAL A 30 -1.33 7.81 6.00
CA VAL A 30 -2.07 7.65 7.26
C VAL A 30 -1.05 7.35 8.33
N LEU A 31 -0.92 8.24 9.30
CA LEU A 31 -0.19 8.00 10.53
C LEU A 31 -1.16 7.40 11.54
N ASP A 32 -0.78 6.25 12.06
CA ASP A 32 -1.38 5.68 13.26
C ASP A 32 -0.47 6.02 14.45
N GLU A 33 -1.04 6.67 15.45
CA GLU A 33 -0.39 7.01 16.71
C GLU A 33 -1.43 7.01 17.83
N GLY A 34 -2.30 5.99 17.83
CA GLY A 34 -3.39 5.88 18.81
C GLY A 34 -4.52 6.88 18.57
N ALA A 35 -5.44 6.96 19.53
CA ALA A 35 -6.68 7.73 19.42
C ALA A 35 -6.48 9.26 19.26
N ASP A 36 -5.36 9.82 19.71
CA ASP A 36 -5.15 11.28 19.69
C ASP A 36 -4.07 11.74 18.70
N GLY A 37 -3.16 10.85 18.28
CA GLY A 37 -2.07 11.18 17.35
C GLY A 37 -2.35 10.83 15.89
N SER A 38 -3.33 9.96 15.65
CA SER A 38 -3.68 9.42 14.34
C SER A 38 -4.22 10.46 13.36
N LYS A 39 -3.61 10.58 12.19
CA LYS A 39 -3.96 11.61 11.19
C LYS A 39 -3.51 11.27 9.77
N LEU A 40 -4.08 11.99 8.79
CA LEU A 40 -3.54 11.99 7.43
C LEU A 40 -2.27 12.85 7.35
N LEU A 41 -1.31 12.39 6.56
CA LEU A 41 -0.04 13.06 6.23
C LEU A 41 0.04 13.32 4.72
N THR A 42 0.69 14.42 4.35
CA THR A 42 1.10 14.73 2.97
C THR A 42 -0.04 14.59 1.95
N THR A 43 -1.25 14.96 2.35
CA THR A 43 -2.45 14.82 1.52
C THR A 43 -2.40 15.75 0.32
N ARG A 44 -2.51 15.20 -0.89
CA ARG A 44 -2.66 15.97 -2.13
C ARG A 44 -3.89 15.52 -2.90
N VAL A 45 -4.58 16.49 -3.49
CA VAL A 45 -5.86 16.29 -4.19
C VAL A 45 -5.80 16.92 -5.58
N PHE A 46 -6.09 16.12 -6.59
CA PHE A 46 -6.05 16.45 -8.01
C PHE A 46 -7.42 16.28 -8.64
N ARG A 47 -7.66 16.97 -9.77
CA ARG A 47 -8.83 16.71 -10.62
C ARG A 47 -8.38 15.83 -11.81
N GLY A 48 -8.99 14.67 -11.96
CA GLY A 48 -8.85 13.79 -13.11
C GLY A 48 -10.07 13.87 -14.05
N GLY A 49 -9.89 13.54 -15.34
CA GLY A 49 -11.00 13.41 -16.29
C GLY A 49 -10.65 13.80 -17.73
N ARG A 50 -11.54 13.45 -18.68
CA ARG A 50 -11.35 13.56 -20.14
C ARG A 50 -11.01 14.95 -20.70
N ARG A 51 -11.09 16.02 -19.92
CA ARG A 51 -10.79 17.40 -20.33
C ARG A 51 -9.64 18.04 -19.55
N GLN A 52 -8.85 17.23 -18.83
CA GLN A 52 -7.64 17.70 -18.15
C GLN A 52 -6.42 17.56 -19.07
N PRO A 53 -5.40 18.42 -18.95
CA PRO A 53 -4.20 18.39 -19.81
C PRO A 53 -3.42 17.07 -19.74
N LYS A 54 -3.57 16.32 -18.64
CA LYS A 54 -2.97 15.00 -18.41
C LYS A 54 -4.01 14.05 -17.83
N ASP A 55 -4.02 12.81 -18.30
CA ASP A 55 -4.77 11.72 -17.68
C ASP A 55 -4.24 11.49 -16.25
N TYR A 56 -5.10 11.06 -15.33
CA TYR A 56 -4.71 10.75 -13.96
C TYR A 56 -3.59 9.70 -13.94
N HIS A 57 -3.67 8.69 -14.82
CA HIS A 57 -2.62 7.68 -14.95
C HIS A 57 -1.29 8.26 -15.45
N SER A 58 -1.31 9.40 -16.14
CA SER A 58 -0.11 10.13 -16.56
C SER A 58 0.41 11.12 -15.51
N MET A 59 -0.36 11.40 -14.45
CA MET A 59 0.06 12.28 -13.36
C MET A 59 0.71 11.51 -12.21
N PHE A 60 0.40 10.23 -12.05
CA PHE A 60 0.93 9.35 -11.01
C PHE A 60 1.97 8.41 -11.62
N ASP A 61 3.13 9.00 -11.96
CA ASP A 61 4.32 8.24 -12.36
C ASP A 61 5.27 8.01 -11.18
N HIS A 62 6.36 7.31 -11.46
CA HIS A 62 7.34 6.96 -10.43
C HIS A 62 8.04 8.20 -9.84
N ASP A 63 8.43 9.15 -10.69
CA ASP A 63 9.14 10.36 -10.27
C ASP A 63 8.27 11.19 -9.32
N TYR A 64 6.99 11.36 -9.68
CA TYR A 64 6.01 12.00 -8.81
C TYR A 64 5.90 11.30 -7.44
N PHE A 65 5.84 9.96 -7.44
CA PHE A 65 5.73 9.20 -6.20
C PHE A 65 6.99 9.31 -5.34
N VAL A 66 8.18 9.30 -5.94
CA VAL A 66 9.46 9.52 -5.24
C VAL A 66 9.49 10.90 -4.57
N ASP A 67 9.03 11.94 -5.26
CA ASP A 67 8.95 13.28 -4.65
C ASP A 67 7.91 13.36 -3.53
N TRP A 68 6.77 12.69 -3.72
CA TRP A 68 5.72 12.65 -2.70
C TRP A 68 6.18 11.88 -1.44
N ILE A 69 6.85 10.73 -1.59
CA ILE A 69 7.29 9.93 -0.44
C ILE A 69 8.42 10.61 0.33
N LYS A 70 9.30 11.38 -0.34
CA LYS A 70 10.27 12.27 0.32
C LYS A 70 9.57 13.24 1.27
N GLN A 71 8.52 13.91 0.80
CA GLN A 71 7.77 14.86 1.63
C GLN A 71 7.03 14.19 2.78
N LEU A 72 6.53 12.97 2.58
CA LEU A 72 5.99 12.16 3.66
C LEU A 72 7.05 11.91 4.74
N MET A 73 8.25 11.50 4.34
CA MET A 73 9.33 11.26 5.29
C MET A 73 9.79 12.56 5.97
N ASP A 74 9.85 13.68 5.23
CA ASP A 74 10.15 14.99 5.83
C ASP A 74 9.10 15.37 6.89
N GLU A 75 7.81 15.07 6.66
CA GLU A 75 6.74 15.29 7.63
C GLU A 75 6.84 14.35 8.83
N LEU A 76 7.21 13.08 8.63
CA LEU A 76 7.48 12.12 9.71
C LEU A 76 8.67 12.58 10.58
N ASP A 77 9.75 13.02 9.94
CA ASP A 77 10.95 13.54 10.59
C ASP A 77 10.60 14.78 11.43
N LEU A 78 9.79 15.70 10.88
CA LEU A 78 9.30 16.89 11.59
C LEU A 78 8.43 16.54 12.81
N LEU A 79 7.67 15.44 12.72
CA LEU A 79 6.86 14.92 13.83
C LEU A 79 7.68 14.09 14.83
N GLY A 80 9.00 13.97 14.64
CA GLY A 80 9.90 13.22 15.51
C GLY A 80 9.67 11.72 15.49
N LYS A 81 9.13 11.17 14.38
CA LYS A 81 8.88 9.74 14.26
C LYS A 81 10.16 9.00 13.90
N THR A 82 10.41 7.89 14.59
CA THR A 82 11.57 7.03 14.37
C THR A 82 11.10 5.58 14.27
N GLY A 83 11.68 4.79 13.37
CA GLY A 83 11.33 3.37 13.22
C GLY A 83 9.92 3.14 12.68
N ALA A 84 9.31 4.13 12.03
CA ALA A 84 7.99 3.97 11.44
C ALA A 84 8.03 2.99 10.25
N VAL A 85 6.99 2.17 10.14
CA VAL A 85 6.78 1.24 9.03
C VAL A 85 5.85 1.88 7.99
N ILE A 86 6.33 2.00 6.76
CA ILE A 86 5.59 2.50 5.60
C ILE A 86 5.02 1.30 4.83
N VAL A 87 3.75 1.01 5.09
CA VAL A 87 3.00 -0.03 4.38
C VAL A 87 2.45 0.53 3.06
N MET A 88 2.69 -0.15 1.93
CA MET A 88 2.22 0.23 0.58
C MET A 88 1.73 -0.96 -0.26
N ASP A 89 0.95 -0.71 -1.32
CA ASP A 89 0.61 -1.77 -2.29
C ASP A 89 1.66 -1.94 -3.41
N ASN A 90 1.40 -2.90 -4.28
CA ASN A 90 2.24 -3.28 -5.41
C ASN A 90 1.98 -2.45 -6.68
N ALA A 91 1.45 -1.22 -6.58
CA ALA A 91 1.31 -0.38 -7.77
C ALA A 91 2.66 -0.22 -8.48
N SER A 92 2.65 -0.24 -9.81
CA SER A 92 3.90 -0.27 -10.59
C SER A 92 4.80 0.94 -10.33
N TYR A 93 4.22 2.11 -10.06
CA TYR A 93 4.96 3.32 -9.72
C TYR A 93 5.54 3.33 -8.29
N HIS A 94 5.10 2.45 -7.38
CA HIS A 94 5.77 2.22 -6.09
C HIS A 94 7.01 1.33 -6.23
N ASN A 95 7.12 0.59 -7.34
CA ASN A 95 8.13 -0.43 -7.55
C ASN A 95 9.20 0.00 -8.57
N GLY A 96 9.34 1.31 -8.81
CA GLY A 96 10.40 1.81 -9.68
C GLY A 96 11.78 1.45 -9.13
N LEU A 97 12.58 0.88 -10.01
CA LEU A 97 13.93 0.44 -9.71
C LEU A 97 14.90 1.61 -9.90
N PRO A 98 16.06 1.60 -9.21
CA PRO A 98 17.07 2.65 -9.36
C PRO A 98 17.42 2.92 -10.83
N LEU A 99 17.69 4.18 -11.19
CA LEU A 99 17.96 4.59 -12.58
C LEU A 99 19.08 3.79 -13.26
N ALA A 100 20.08 3.35 -12.49
CA ALA A 100 21.18 2.53 -12.97
C ALA A 100 20.79 1.08 -13.33
N THR A 101 19.57 0.66 -13.02
CA THR A 101 19.07 -0.68 -13.30
C THR A 101 18.91 -0.87 -14.80
N PRO A 102 19.55 -1.89 -15.40
CA PRO A 102 19.47 -2.15 -16.82
C PRO A 102 18.03 -2.50 -17.24
N LYS A 103 17.65 -2.08 -18.45
CA LYS A 103 16.30 -2.27 -19.00
C LYS A 103 16.32 -3.26 -20.17
N GLY A 104 15.19 -3.91 -20.42
CA GLY A 104 15.04 -4.84 -21.56
C GLY A 104 15.20 -4.19 -22.94
N THR A 105 15.25 -2.86 -23.00
CA THR A 105 15.52 -2.07 -24.22
C THR A 105 17.00 -1.77 -24.43
N CYS A 106 17.89 -2.05 -23.47
CA CYS A 106 19.34 -1.82 -23.58
C CYS A 106 19.97 -2.67 -24.70
N LYS A 107 21.09 -2.18 -25.24
CA LYS A 107 21.83 -2.89 -26.29
C LYS A 107 22.52 -4.11 -25.69
N LYS A 108 22.85 -5.09 -26.55
CA LYS A 108 23.50 -6.34 -26.12
C LYS A 108 24.80 -6.09 -25.34
N LEU A 109 25.62 -5.12 -25.79
CA LEU A 109 26.86 -4.76 -25.11
C LEU A 109 26.59 -4.24 -23.69
N ASP A 110 25.65 -3.29 -23.53
CA ASP A 110 25.28 -2.73 -22.23
C ASP A 110 24.75 -3.81 -21.25
N LEU A 111 24.02 -4.81 -21.78
CA LEU A 111 23.53 -5.94 -20.99
C LEU A 111 24.68 -6.86 -20.55
N LEU A 112 25.67 -7.12 -21.40
CA LEU A 112 26.86 -7.90 -21.04
C LEU A 112 27.69 -7.20 -19.98
N GLU A 113 27.91 -5.88 -20.11
CA GLU A 113 28.58 -5.08 -19.09
C GLU A 113 27.80 -5.10 -17.77
N ALA A 114 26.47 -5.03 -17.83
CA ALA A 114 25.64 -5.15 -16.63
C ALA A 114 25.79 -6.52 -15.98
N CYS A 115 25.74 -7.61 -16.76
CA CYS A 115 25.97 -8.97 -16.28
C CYS A 115 27.33 -9.09 -15.58
N GLN A 116 28.40 -8.55 -16.16
CA GLN A 116 29.73 -8.52 -15.53
C GLN A 116 29.74 -7.76 -14.21
N ARG A 117 29.09 -6.59 -14.14
CA ARG A 117 29.01 -5.79 -12.90
C ARG A 117 28.30 -6.53 -11.76
N VAL A 118 27.30 -7.34 -12.08
CA VAL A 118 26.48 -8.05 -11.08
C VAL A 118 26.84 -9.53 -10.90
N GLY A 119 27.87 -10.02 -11.59
CA GLY A 119 28.31 -11.42 -11.50
C GLY A 119 27.35 -12.44 -12.15
N VAL A 120 26.55 -12.03 -13.12
CA VAL A 120 25.68 -12.94 -13.89
C VAL A 120 26.47 -13.49 -15.08
N ASP A 121 26.53 -14.82 -15.21
CA ASP A 121 27.24 -15.48 -16.32
C ASP A 121 26.49 -15.28 -17.65
N ALA A 122 27.12 -14.56 -18.58
CA ALA A 122 26.58 -14.30 -19.91
C ALA A 122 27.72 -14.13 -20.92
N THR A 123 27.63 -14.83 -22.06
CA THR A 123 28.66 -14.78 -23.11
C THR A 123 28.24 -13.92 -24.31
N PRO A 124 29.22 -13.37 -25.07
CA PRO A 124 28.93 -12.64 -26.30
C PRO A 124 28.24 -13.46 -27.39
N ASP A 125 28.26 -14.78 -27.32
CA ASP A 125 27.61 -15.66 -28.30
C ASP A 125 26.09 -15.83 -28.04
N GLU A 126 25.64 -15.56 -26.81
CA GLU A 126 24.23 -15.68 -26.44
C GLU A 126 23.35 -14.62 -27.13
N TYR A 127 22.09 -14.96 -27.40
CA TYR A 127 21.12 -13.99 -27.90
C TYR A 127 20.84 -12.92 -26.84
N ARG A 128 20.61 -11.67 -27.28
CA ARG A 128 20.28 -10.53 -26.40
C ARG A 128 19.13 -10.83 -25.43
N THR A 129 18.13 -11.58 -25.90
CA THR A 129 16.96 -12.01 -25.12
C THR A 129 17.32 -12.97 -24.00
N VAL A 130 18.30 -13.87 -24.21
CA VAL A 130 18.79 -14.81 -23.19
C VAL A 130 19.57 -14.06 -22.12
N ILE A 131 20.48 -13.16 -22.52
CA ILE A 131 21.23 -12.30 -21.61
C ILE A 131 20.27 -11.46 -20.76
N TRP A 132 19.26 -10.86 -21.39
CA TRP A 132 18.23 -10.10 -20.67
C TRP A 132 17.44 -10.97 -19.68
N ALA A 133 17.05 -12.20 -20.04
CA ALA A 133 16.31 -13.08 -19.14
C ALA A 133 17.11 -13.44 -17.88
N LYS A 134 18.41 -13.75 -18.02
CA LYS A 134 19.32 -13.98 -16.89
C LYS A 134 19.40 -12.75 -15.98
N LEU A 135 19.59 -11.57 -16.57
CA LEU A 135 19.69 -10.32 -15.84
C LEU A 135 18.37 -9.94 -15.18
N GLN A 136 17.23 -10.18 -15.84
CA GLN A 136 15.90 -9.94 -15.30
C GLN A 136 15.62 -10.81 -14.07
N ALA A 137 16.05 -12.07 -14.09
CA ALA A 137 15.98 -12.94 -12.91
C ALA A 137 16.83 -12.39 -11.77
N TYR A 138 18.08 -11.97 -12.05
CA TYR A 138 18.92 -11.30 -11.05
C TYR A 138 18.24 -10.05 -10.47
N ILE A 139 17.72 -9.16 -11.31
CA ILE A 139 17.06 -7.92 -10.90
C ILE A 139 15.89 -8.22 -9.96
N LYS A 140 15.03 -9.18 -10.31
CA LYS A 140 13.85 -9.55 -9.53
C LYS A 140 14.19 -9.95 -8.09
N HIS A 141 15.35 -10.59 -7.88
CA HIS A 141 15.73 -11.14 -6.57
C HIS A 141 16.71 -10.26 -5.79
N ASN A 142 17.47 -9.38 -6.46
CA ASN A 142 18.60 -8.67 -5.85
C ASN A 142 18.47 -7.15 -5.88
N VAL A 143 17.62 -6.60 -6.75
CA VAL A 143 17.48 -5.13 -6.87
C VAL A 143 16.25 -4.70 -6.10
N ILE A 144 16.48 -3.84 -5.11
CA ILE A 144 15.46 -3.27 -4.25
C ILE A 144 14.89 -2.00 -4.92
N PRO A 145 13.57 -1.74 -4.85
CA PRO A 145 12.98 -0.51 -5.34
C PRO A 145 13.63 0.76 -4.75
N GLU A 146 13.69 1.84 -5.53
CA GLU A 146 14.35 3.09 -5.12
C GLU A 146 13.74 3.66 -3.82
N VAL A 147 12.41 3.65 -3.73
CA VAL A 147 11.68 4.17 -2.58
C VAL A 147 11.97 3.41 -1.29
N VAL A 148 12.25 2.10 -1.38
CA VAL A 148 12.62 1.27 -0.23
C VAL A 148 14.02 1.65 0.26
N THR A 149 14.95 1.86 -0.67
CA THR A 149 16.31 2.31 -0.33
C THR A 149 16.28 3.69 0.34
N LEU A 150 15.47 4.59 -0.20
CA LEU A 150 15.28 5.93 0.34
C LEU A 150 14.70 5.90 1.77
N ALA A 151 13.65 5.12 2.00
CA ALA A 151 13.05 4.96 3.32
C ALA A 151 14.06 4.40 4.35
N ARG A 152 14.78 3.32 3.98
CA ARG A 152 15.79 2.70 4.84
C ARG A 152 16.92 3.66 5.20
N SER A 153 17.33 4.52 4.26
CA SER A 153 18.37 5.54 4.53
C SER A 153 17.99 6.54 5.62
N ARG A 154 16.69 6.67 5.92
CA ARG A 154 16.15 7.52 6.99
C ARG A 154 15.69 6.72 8.22
N GLY A 155 15.97 5.42 8.29
CA GLY A 155 15.54 4.57 9.41
C GLY A 155 14.07 4.18 9.38
N TYR A 156 13.41 4.28 8.22
CA TYR A 156 12.06 3.77 8.00
C TYR A 156 12.10 2.42 7.29
N GLU A 157 11.14 1.56 7.63
CA GLU A 157 10.93 0.30 6.93
C GLU A 157 9.81 0.43 5.88
N VAL A 158 9.90 -0.32 4.78
CA VAL A 158 8.83 -0.42 3.80
C VAL A 158 8.36 -1.86 3.73
N VAL A 159 7.04 -2.05 3.87
CA VAL A 159 6.37 -3.35 3.75
C VAL A 159 5.32 -3.26 2.66
N TYR A 160 5.24 -4.30 1.83
CA TYR A 160 4.24 -4.41 0.78
C TYR A 160 3.09 -5.31 1.23
N THR A 161 1.85 -4.88 0.99
CA THR A 161 0.70 -5.78 1.18
C THR A 161 0.71 -6.90 0.15
N PRO A 162 0.10 -8.06 0.43
CA PRO A 162 -0.06 -9.12 -0.56
C PRO A 162 -0.72 -8.60 -1.85
N PRO A 163 -0.24 -9.02 -3.03
CA PRO A 163 -0.85 -8.63 -4.30
C PRO A 163 -2.33 -9.03 -4.35
N TYR A 164 -3.17 -8.18 -4.95
CA TYR A 164 -4.62 -8.40 -5.11
C TYR A 164 -5.46 -8.42 -3.84
N HIS A 165 -4.88 -8.15 -2.67
CA HIS A 165 -5.57 -8.03 -1.39
C HIS A 165 -5.67 -6.57 -0.94
N SER A 166 -6.50 -5.78 -1.64
CA SER A 166 -6.71 -4.37 -1.29
C SER A 166 -7.47 -4.17 0.03
N ASP A 167 -8.21 -5.18 0.47
CA ASP A 167 -8.86 -5.27 1.78
C ASP A 167 -7.86 -5.19 2.95
N LEU A 168 -6.64 -5.69 2.74
CA LEU A 168 -5.56 -5.59 3.72
C LEU A 168 -4.89 -4.20 3.77
N GLN A 169 -5.36 -3.22 3.00
CA GLN A 169 -4.85 -1.85 3.06
C GLN A 169 -5.75 -0.99 3.97
N PRO A 170 -5.29 -0.59 5.17
CA PRO A 170 -6.13 0.16 6.12
C PRO A 170 -6.70 1.47 5.54
N ILE A 171 -5.99 2.08 4.58
CA ILE A 171 -6.43 3.30 3.91
C ILE A 171 -7.71 3.11 3.08
N GLU A 172 -8.00 1.89 2.60
CA GLU A 172 -9.24 1.61 1.86
C GLU A 172 -10.47 1.76 2.76
N TYR A 173 -10.37 1.47 4.06
CA TYR A 173 -11.45 1.71 5.03
C TYR A 173 -11.70 3.20 5.25
N ILE A 174 -10.64 3.99 5.36
CA ILE A 174 -10.74 5.46 5.45
C ILE A 174 -11.42 6.00 4.20
N TRP A 175 -11.03 5.54 3.01
CA TRP A 175 -11.65 5.98 1.77
C TRP A 175 -13.10 5.51 1.63
N ALA A 176 -13.43 4.30 2.05
CA ALA A 176 -14.82 3.82 2.09
C ALA A 176 -15.70 4.72 2.98
N TYR A 177 -15.20 5.09 4.15
CA TYR A 177 -15.89 6.00 5.06
C TYR A 177 -16.11 7.39 4.44
N VAL A 178 -15.04 7.98 3.89
CA VAL A 178 -15.09 9.30 3.23
C VAL A 178 -16.06 9.30 2.06
N LYS A 179 -16.00 8.27 1.20
CA LYS A 179 -16.95 8.10 0.09
C LYS A 179 -18.39 8.01 0.59
N GLY A 180 -18.64 7.25 1.66
CA GLY A 180 -19.97 7.16 2.26
C GLY A 180 -20.51 8.50 2.79
N ILE A 181 -19.67 9.40 3.29
CA ILE A 181 -20.10 10.76 3.68
C ILE A 181 -20.48 11.57 2.43
N VAL A 182 -19.62 11.56 1.41
CA VAL A 182 -19.84 12.28 0.16
C VAL A 182 -21.09 11.79 -0.55
N ASP A 183 -21.30 10.47 -0.62
CA ASP A 183 -22.44 9.84 -1.29
C ASP A 183 -23.77 10.16 -0.60
N ARG A 184 -23.81 10.20 0.74
CA ARG A 184 -25.02 10.57 1.50
C ARG A 184 -25.41 12.03 1.32
N GLN A 185 -24.45 12.90 1.02
CA GLN A 185 -24.66 14.33 0.77
C GLN A 185 -24.75 14.65 -0.74
N TYR A 186 -24.74 13.63 -1.59
CA TYR A 186 -24.74 13.81 -3.03
C TYR A 186 -26.08 14.40 -3.49
N THR A 187 -25.99 15.54 -4.16
CA THR A 187 -27.11 16.16 -4.89
C THR A 187 -26.72 16.34 -6.36
N THR A 188 -27.71 16.52 -7.25
CA THR A 188 -27.47 16.74 -8.68
C THR A 188 -26.75 18.06 -8.99
N GLU A 189 -26.62 18.94 -8.00
CA GLU A 189 -25.97 20.25 -8.09
C GLU A 189 -24.57 20.28 -7.47
N ILE A 190 -24.12 19.19 -6.85
CA ILE A 190 -22.82 19.13 -6.17
C ILE A 190 -21.69 19.44 -7.15
N THR A 191 -20.78 20.34 -6.77
CA THR A 191 -19.61 20.70 -7.58
C THR A 191 -18.37 19.95 -7.09
N MET A 192 -17.33 19.85 -7.92
CA MET A 192 -16.05 19.27 -7.50
C MET A 192 -15.39 20.06 -6.36
N GLU A 193 -15.72 21.34 -6.21
CA GLU A 193 -15.28 22.18 -5.09
C GLU A 193 -16.04 21.83 -3.83
N HIS A 194 -17.34 21.59 -3.94
CA HIS A 194 -18.13 21.09 -2.82
C HIS A 194 -17.69 19.70 -2.38
N VAL A 195 -17.39 18.78 -3.32
CA VAL A 195 -16.79 17.47 -2.97
C VAL A 195 -15.47 17.66 -2.25
N ARG A 196 -14.60 18.58 -2.71
CA ARG A 196 -13.34 18.89 -2.01
C ARG A 196 -13.59 19.42 -0.59
N TRP A 197 -14.53 20.33 -0.44
CA TRP A 197 -14.93 20.86 0.87
C TRP A 197 -15.48 19.75 1.79
N LEU A 198 -16.25 18.80 1.25
CA LEU A 198 -16.71 17.63 2.00
C LEU A 198 -15.56 16.72 2.43
N LEU A 199 -14.48 16.60 1.65
CA LEU A 199 -13.28 15.87 2.08
C LEU A 199 -12.63 16.55 3.30
N ASP A 200 -12.55 17.88 3.30
CA ASP A 200 -12.01 18.65 4.41
C ASP A 200 -12.91 18.53 5.67
N ILE A 201 -14.23 18.42 5.48
CA ILE A 201 -15.23 18.24 6.55
C ILE A 201 -15.41 16.79 7.00
N ALA A 202 -15.00 15.80 6.22
CA ALA A 202 -15.19 14.39 6.55
C ALA A 202 -14.48 13.93 7.84
N HIS A 203 -13.84 14.85 8.59
CA HIS A 203 -13.11 14.61 9.83
C HIS A 203 -12.24 13.37 9.69
N THR A 204 -11.51 13.26 8.58
CA THR A 204 -10.66 12.11 8.27
C THR A 204 -9.73 11.79 9.43
N LYS A 205 -9.22 12.81 10.14
CA LYS A 205 -8.47 12.67 11.40
C LYS A 205 -9.22 11.88 12.48
N LYS A 206 -10.48 12.22 12.76
CA LYS A 206 -11.34 11.50 13.72
C LYS A 206 -11.52 10.05 13.28
N LYS A 207 -11.74 9.79 11.99
CA LYS A 207 -11.91 8.41 11.53
C LYS A 207 -10.63 7.58 11.59
N VAL A 208 -9.48 8.18 11.29
CA VAL A 208 -8.18 7.51 11.47
C VAL A 208 -7.99 7.16 12.95
N SER A 209 -8.33 8.08 13.85
CA SER A 209 -8.27 7.88 15.30
C SER A 209 -9.19 6.77 15.79
N GLU A 210 -10.44 6.73 15.32
CA GLU A 210 -11.39 5.64 15.65
C GLU A 210 -10.92 4.28 15.14
N LEU A 211 -10.36 4.22 13.92
CA LEU A 211 -9.82 2.99 13.35
C LEU A 211 -8.60 2.49 14.14
N SER A 212 -7.71 3.41 14.52
CA SER A 212 -6.56 3.11 15.38
C SER A 212 -7.02 2.51 16.71
N ALA A 213 -7.99 3.14 17.39
CA ALA A 213 -8.52 2.62 18.65
C ALA A 213 -9.14 1.22 18.49
N TYR A 214 -9.89 0.98 17.41
CA TYR A 214 -10.48 -0.33 17.13
C TYR A 214 -9.42 -1.43 16.90
N LEU A 215 -8.32 -1.11 16.19
CA LEU A 215 -7.23 -2.06 15.99
C LEU A 215 -6.55 -2.44 17.31
N VAL A 216 -6.33 -1.46 18.20
CA VAL A 216 -5.80 -1.72 19.54
C VAL A 216 -6.71 -2.64 20.37
N GLU A 217 -8.04 -2.46 20.27
CA GLU A 217 -9.00 -3.33 20.94
C GLU A 217 -8.98 -4.77 20.40
N LEU A 218 -8.82 -4.93 19.07
CA LEU A 218 -8.68 -6.26 18.46
C LEU A 218 -7.40 -6.95 18.88
N ASP A 219 -6.26 -6.26 18.84
CA ASP A 219 -4.97 -6.84 19.25
C ASP A 219 -5.03 -7.30 20.71
N ALA A 220 -5.64 -6.49 21.59
CA ALA A 220 -5.83 -6.86 23.00
C ALA A 220 -6.75 -8.09 23.17
N ALA A 221 -7.77 -8.24 22.32
CA ALA A 221 -8.67 -9.38 22.35
C ALA A 221 -7.99 -10.67 21.84
N ASP A 222 -7.16 -10.56 20.80
CA ASP A 222 -6.40 -11.68 20.25
C ASP A 222 -5.32 -12.17 21.24
N GLU A 223 -4.60 -11.25 21.88
CA GLU A 223 -3.66 -11.59 22.97
C GLU A 223 -4.36 -12.28 24.14
N ALA A 224 -5.54 -11.78 24.54
CA ALA A 224 -6.33 -12.42 25.59
C ALA A 224 -6.87 -13.80 25.19
N ALA A 225 -7.13 -14.02 23.89
CA ALA A 225 -7.55 -15.32 23.36
C ALA A 225 -6.39 -16.31 23.22
N ASN A 226 -5.15 -15.81 23.09
CA ASN A 226 -3.93 -16.61 22.97
C ASN A 226 -3.16 -16.80 24.29
N GLU A 227 -3.69 -16.36 25.44
CA GLU A 227 -3.07 -16.69 26.73
C GLU A 227 -3.05 -18.22 26.94
N PRO A 228 -1.87 -18.82 27.20
CA PRO A 228 -1.78 -20.25 27.46
C PRO A 228 -2.54 -20.59 28.74
N ALA A 229 -3.47 -21.53 28.64
CA ALA A 229 -4.19 -22.07 29.79
C ALA A 229 -3.19 -22.46 30.90
N LEU A 230 -3.37 -21.88 32.08
CA LEU A 230 -2.65 -22.24 33.30
C LEU A 230 -2.59 -23.78 33.44
N PRO A 231 -1.46 -24.38 33.85
CA PRO A 231 -1.37 -25.82 34.00
C PRO A 231 -2.40 -26.27 35.04
N GLY A 232 -3.46 -26.91 34.54
CA GLY A 232 -4.54 -27.47 35.33
C GLY A 232 -4.00 -28.51 36.29
N VAL A 233 -4.49 -28.41 37.52
CA VAL A 233 -4.23 -29.35 38.61
C VAL A 233 -4.63 -30.75 38.15
N ASP A 234 -3.70 -31.67 38.33
CA ASP A 234 -3.81 -33.11 38.17
C ASP A 234 -5.04 -33.65 38.92
N GLU A 235 -6.03 -34.17 38.19
CA GLU A 235 -6.88 -35.25 38.70
C GLU A 235 -7.09 -36.30 37.61
N SER A 236 -6.49 -37.45 37.89
CA SER A 236 -6.64 -38.73 37.24
C SER A 236 -8.09 -39.22 37.16
N SER A 237 -8.49 -39.75 36.02
CA SER A 237 -9.13 -41.08 35.94
C SER A 237 -9.18 -41.60 34.50
N VAL A 238 -8.79 -42.86 34.39
CA VAL A 238 -8.63 -43.72 33.22
C VAL A 238 -10.00 -44.15 32.67
N ASP A 239 -10.14 -44.29 31.34
CA ASP A 239 -10.49 -45.55 30.64
C ASP A 239 -10.94 -45.33 29.17
N GLU A 240 -10.21 -46.03 28.27
CA GLU A 240 -10.54 -46.73 26.98
C GLU A 240 -11.86 -46.36 26.25
N ASP A 241 -11.97 -46.24 24.92
CA ASP A 241 -11.33 -46.98 23.81
C ASP A 241 -11.74 -46.41 22.41
N SER A 242 -10.96 -46.77 21.36
CA SER A 242 -11.33 -46.99 19.92
C SER A 242 -11.50 -45.83 18.89
N ASP A 243 -10.49 -45.83 17.99
CA ASP A 243 -10.46 -45.80 16.50
C ASP A 243 -10.82 -44.60 15.60
N ASP A 244 -9.83 -44.33 14.74
CA ASP A 244 -9.81 -43.84 13.34
C ASP A 244 -10.53 -42.53 12.97
N ASP A 245 -9.79 -41.52 12.50
CA ASP A 245 -9.46 -41.39 11.07
C ASP A 245 -8.64 -40.10 10.76
N GLN A 246 -8.03 -40.12 9.58
CA GLN A 246 -7.11 -39.13 8.99
C GLN A 246 -7.64 -37.68 8.90
N SER A 247 -6.78 -36.69 9.11
CA SER A 247 -6.25 -35.86 8.00
C SER A 247 -5.40 -34.69 8.49
N ILE A 248 -4.29 -34.51 7.78
CA ILE A 248 -3.41 -33.36 7.80
C ILE A 248 -4.18 -32.17 7.22
N LEU A 249 -4.31 -31.07 7.96
CA LEU A 249 -4.46 -29.76 7.36
C LEU A 249 -3.61 -28.74 8.11
N THR A 250 -2.73 -28.14 7.34
CA THR A 250 -1.87 -27.00 7.65
C THR A 250 -2.70 -25.76 7.95
N ASP A 251 -2.54 -25.19 9.14
CA ASP A 251 -2.96 -23.81 9.40
C ASP A 251 -1.77 -22.86 9.24
N ILE A 252 -1.92 -22.00 8.22
CA ILE A 252 -1.22 -20.75 8.04
C ILE A 252 -1.88 -19.75 9.00
N VAL A 253 -1.08 -19.09 9.84
CA VAL A 253 -1.52 -17.94 10.65
C VAL A 253 -1.00 -16.66 9.98
N VAL A 254 -1.91 -15.67 9.95
CA VAL A 254 -1.85 -14.33 9.35
C VAL A 254 -0.61 -13.55 9.75
#